data_AF-A0A061NUD3-F1
#
_entry.id   AF-A0A061NUD3-F1
#
_cell.length_a   1.000
_cell.length_b   1.000
_cell.length_c   1.000
_cell.angle_alpha   90.00
_cell.angle_beta   90.00
_cell.angle_gamma   90.00
#
_symmetry.space_group_name_H-M   'P 1'
#
loop_
_entity.id
_entity.type
_entity.pdbx_description
1 polymer ?
#
loop_
_entity_poly.entity_id
_entity_poly.type
_entity_poly.pdbx_seq_one_letter_code
_entity_poly.pdbx_strand_id
1 'polypeptide(L)'
;MADHLSEPFKKSAMTNEEIMKTQREMRIQFIAFAFMIALTFLAFIAVGAEVAPPGFVISFIIFLAFIQLFLQLYYFMHLKDKDHGWANTFMVSGLVLSIPTIVALILIIGVVKY
;
A
#
# COMPACT_ATOMS: atom_id res chain seq x y z
N MET A 1 9.45 -49.16 -6.19
CA MET A 1 8.99 -47.98 -5.40
C MET A 1 9.66 -46.67 -5.85
N ALA A 2 9.99 -46.53 -7.14
CA ALA A 2 10.63 -45.30 -7.69
C ALA A 2 9.93 -44.74 -8.95
N ASP A 3 8.92 -45.44 -9.48
CA ASP A 3 8.29 -45.09 -10.78
C ASP A 3 7.20 -44.00 -10.71
N HIS A 4 7.03 -43.34 -9.55
CA HIS A 4 6.08 -42.23 -9.36
C HIS A 4 6.78 -40.88 -9.18
N LEU A 5 8.10 -40.82 -9.33
CA LEU A 5 8.91 -39.59 -9.19
C LEU A 5 9.22 -38.90 -10.52
N SER A 6 8.85 -39.53 -11.65
CA SER A 6 9.12 -39.07 -13.02
C SER A 6 7.88 -38.50 -13.71
N GLU A 7 6.73 -38.43 -13.04
CA GLU A 7 5.60 -37.70 -13.57
C GLU A 7 5.99 -36.21 -13.63
N PRO A 8 6.11 -35.60 -14.83
CA PRO A 8 6.36 -34.17 -14.91
C PRO A 8 5.19 -33.50 -14.21
N PHE A 9 5.45 -32.81 -13.10
CA PHE A 9 4.46 -32.07 -12.31
C PHE A 9 3.40 -31.54 -13.26
N LYS A 10 2.21 -32.17 -13.21
CA LYS A 10 1.09 -31.90 -14.12
C LYS A 10 1.05 -30.40 -14.24
N LYS A 11 1.49 -29.91 -15.41
CA LYS A 11 1.67 -28.50 -15.72
C LYS A 11 0.52 -27.81 -15.02
N SER A 12 0.81 -27.03 -13.98
CA SER A 12 -0.17 -26.22 -13.28
C SER A 12 -0.62 -25.20 -14.30
N ALA A 13 -1.45 -25.69 -15.23
CA ALA A 13 -1.88 -25.04 -16.42
C ALA A 13 -3.03 -24.18 -15.92
N MET A 14 -2.64 -23.09 -15.28
CA MET A 14 -3.47 -21.91 -15.16
C MET A 14 -4.14 -21.76 -16.52
N THR A 15 -5.44 -22.00 -16.53
CA THR A 15 -6.26 -22.07 -17.73
C THR A 15 -6.10 -20.73 -18.46
N ASN A 16 -6.18 -20.67 -19.79
CA ASN A 16 -6.03 -19.39 -20.51
C ASN A 16 -6.94 -18.29 -19.94
N GLU A 17 -8.10 -18.68 -19.40
CA GLU A 17 -9.03 -17.80 -18.69
C GLU A 17 -8.48 -17.22 -17.38
N GLU A 18 -7.75 -18.02 -16.59
CA GLU A 18 -7.12 -17.58 -15.33
C GLU A 18 -5.96 -16.62 -15.63
N ILE A 19 -5.14 -16.92 -16.64
CA ILE A 19 -4.07 -16.03 -17.10
C ILE A 19 -4.64 -14.67 -17.51
N MET A 20 -5.76 -14.67 -18.23
CA MET A 20 -6.45 -13.43 -18.64
C MET A 20 -7.03 -12.65 -17.45
N LYS A 21 -7.52 -13.32 -16.40
CA LYS A 21 -8.01 -12.68 -15.17
C LYS A 21 -6.86 -12.00 -14.40
N THR A 22 -5.78 -12.72 -14.15
CA THR A 22 -4.60 -12.16 -13.45
C THR A 22 -3.98 -11.02 -14.22
N GLN A 23 -3.93 -11.08 -15.56
CA GLN A 23 -3.45 -9.94 -16.36
C GLN A 23 -4.33 -8.69 -16.24
N ARG A 24 -5.65 -8.83 -16.06
CA ARG A 24 -6.53 -7.66 -15.81
C ARG A 24 -6.30 -7.08 -14.42
N GLU A 25 -6.17 -7.93 -13.41
CA GLU A 25 -5.86 -7.53 -12.03
C GLU A 25 -4.52 -6.80 -11.96
N MET A 26 -3.49 -7.36 -12.60
CA MET A 26 -2.17 -6.72 -12.73
C MET A 26 -2.28 -5.35 -13.38
N ARG A 27 -3.04 -5.19 -14.48
CA ARG A 27 -3.21 -3.89 -15.15
C ARG A 27 -3.84 -2.85 -14.21
N ILE A 28 -4.84 -3.23 -13.42
CA ILE A 28 -5.46 -2.33 -12.44
C ILE A 28 -4.46 -1.92 -11.37
N GLN A 29 -3.66 -2.86 -10.85
CA GLN A 29 -2.59 -2.56 -9.90
C GLN A 29 -1.54 -1.62 -10.49
N PHE A 30 -1.12 -1.83 -11.74
CA PHE A 30 -0.17 -0.94 -12.42
C PHE A 30 -0.72 0.47 -12.61
N ILE A 31 -2.00 0.62 -12.96
CA ILE A 31 -2.65 1.93 -13.09
C ILE A 31 -2.72 2.63 -11.73
N ALA A 32 -3.10 1.90 -10.67
CA ALA A 32 -3.14 2.44 -9.31
C ALA A 32 -1.75 2.86 -8.82
N PHE A 33 -0.73 2.05 -9.10
CA PHE A 33 0.66 2.34 -8.77
C PHE A 33 1.16 3.59 -9.50
N ALA A 34 0.89 3.70 -10.80
CA ALA A 34 1.21 4.89 -11.58
C ALA A 34 0.51 6.15 -11.02
N PHE A 35 -0.74 6.02 -10.59
CA PHE A 35 -1.50 7.11 -9.96
C PHE A 35 -0.89 7.55 -8.62
N MET A 36 -0.45 6.61 -7.76
CA MET A 36 0.24 6.93 -6.51
C MET A 36 1.52 7.72 -6.78
N ILE A 37 2.34 7.26 -7.75
CA ILE A 37 3.56 7.95 -8.16
C ILE A 37 3.23 9.37 -8.62
N ALA A 38 2.25 9.55 -9.50
CA ALA A 38 1.85 10.87 -9.99
C ALA A 38 1.48 11.83 -8.84
N LEU A 39 0.70 11.37 -7.88
CA LEU A 39 0.33 12.16 -6.70
C LEU A 39 1.53 12.49 -5.79
N THR A 40 2.51 11.58 -5.65
CA THR A 40 3.75 11.88 -4.89
C THR A 40 4.64 12.89 -5.60
N PHE A 41 4.75 12.81 -6.92
CA PHE A 41 5.45 13.82 -7.72
C PHE A 41 4.78 15.20 -7.57
N LEU A 42 3.44 15.25 -7.55
CA LEU A 42 2.71 16.49 -7.30
C LEU A 42 3.07 17.10 -5.93
N ALA A 43 3.18 16.28 -4.89
CA ALA A 43 3.62 16.74 -3.57
C ALA A 43 5.05 17.29 -3.59
N PHE A 44 5.99 16.60 -4.26
CA PHE A 44 7.37 17.08 -4.38
C PHE A 44 7.49 18.37 -5.18
N ILE A 45 6.72 18.54 -6.25
CA ILE A 45 6.68 19.78 -7.00
C ILE A 45 6.10 20.91 -6.14
N ALA A 46 5.03 20.64 -5.39
CA ALA A 46 4.42 21.62 -4.49
C ALA A 46 5.39 22.11 -3.40
N VAL A 47 6.30 21.24 -2.93
CA VAL A 47 7.35 21.62 -1.97
C VAL A 47 8.52 22.32 -2.64
N GLY A 48 9.04 21.74 -3.73
CA GLY A 48 10.26 22.21 -4.38
C GLY A 48 10.09 23.52 -5.15
N ALA A 49 8.87 23.86 -5.57
CA ALA A 49 8.58 25.11 -6.26
C ALA A 49 8.29 26.30 -5.31
N GLU A 50 8.32 26.09 -3.99
CA GLU A 50 7.99 27.11 -2.96
C GLU A 50 6.72 27.93 -3.29
N VAL A 51 5.74 27.29 -3.92
CA VAL A 51 4.54 27.95 -4.48
C VAL A 51 3.63 28.60 -3.43
N ALA A 52 3.85 28.34 -2.14
CA ALA A 52 3.08 28.89 -1.03
C ALA A 52 3.92 29.03 0.26
N PRO A 53 3.45 29.80 1.26
CA PRO A 53 4.13 29.93 2.54
C PRO A 53 4.36 28.57 3.21
N PRO A 54 5.49 28.38 3.95
CA PRO A 54 5.87 27.09 4.52
C PRO A 54 4.77 26.42 5.35
N GLY A 55 3.99 27.19 6.11
CA GLY A 55 2.90 26.67 6.93
C GLY A 55 1.74 26.07 6.11
N PHE A 56 1.45 26.64 4.94
CA PHE A 56 0.41 26.11 4.05
C PHE A 56 0.90 24.84 3.34
N VAL A 57 2.15 24.87 2.86
CA VAL A 57 2.79 23.73 2.18
C VAL A 57 2.84 22.50 3.09
N ILE A 58 3.22 22.65 4.36
CA ILE A 58 3.26 21.54 5.34
C ILE A 58 1.86 20.91 5.50
N SER A 59 0.83 21.73 5.70
CA SER A 59 -0.54 21.24 5.89
C SER A 59 -1.05 20.50 4.65
N PHE A 60 -0.72 21.02 3.45
CA PHE A 60 -1.08 20.41 2.18
C PHE A 60 -0.41 19.05 1.95
N ILE A 61 0.88 18.92 2.27
CA ILE A 61 1.60 17.63 2.15
C ILE A 61 1.05 16.60 3.12
N ILE A 62 0.79 16.99 4.37
CA ILE A 62 0.22 16.05 5.37
C ILE A 62 -1.13 15.53 4.87
N PHE A 63 -1.97 16.40 4.32
CA PHE A 63 -3.24 16.00 3.71
C PHE A 63 -3.04 15.02 2.53
N LEU A 64 -2.11 15.32 1.62
CA LEU A 64 -1.76 14.41 0.52
C LEU A 64 -1.18 13.09 1.04
N ALA A 65 -0.38 13.10 2.11
CA ALA A 65 0.21 11.92 2.73
C ALA A 65 -0.87 11.03 3.36
N PHE A 66 -1.91 11.61 3.97
CA PHE A 66 -3.07 10.85 4.43
C PHE A 66 -3.82 10.20 3.27
N ILE A 67 -4.10 10.95 2.19
CA ILE A 67 -4.75 10.40 0.99
C ILE A 67 -3.91 9.25 0.41
N GLN A 68 -2.58 9.41 0.37
CA GLN A 68 -1.66 8.37 -0.06
C GLN A 68 -1.73 7.14 0.82
N LEU A 69 -1.72 7.30 2.16
CA LEU A 69 -1.87 6.18 3.09
C LEU A 69 -3.19 5.43 2.82
N PHE A 70 -4.32 6.12 2.68
CA PHE A 70 -5.60 5.47 2.37
C PHE A 70 -5.62 4.79 1.00
N LEU A 71 -5.08 5.42 -0.05
CA LEU A 71 -4.98 4.82 -1.38
C LEU A 71 -4.08 3.59 -1.39
N GLN A 72 -2.96 3.64 -0.68
CA GLN A 72 -2.06 2.50 -0.49
C GLN A 72 -2.78 1.38 0.23
N LEU A 73 -3.46 1.67 1.34
CA LEU A 73 -4.28 0.67 2.03
C LEU A 73 -5.35 0.09 1.09
N TYR A 74 -6.11 0.91 0.35
CA TYR A 74 -7.25 0.47 -0.46
C TYR A 74 -6.87 -0.29 -1.75
N TYR A 75 -5.75 0.05 -2.41
CA TYR A 75 -5.35 -0.60 -3.66
C TYR A 75 -4.41 -1.79 -3.45
N PHE A 76 -3.51 -1.70 -2.47
CA PHE A 76 -2.63 -2.83 -2.11
C PHE A 76 -3.42 -3.94 -1.43
N MET A 77 -4.50 -3.56 -0.74
CA MET A 77 -5.48 -4.46 -0.18
C MET A 77 -6.68 -4.52 -1.11
N HIS A 78 -6.71 -5.49 -2.01
CA HIS A 78 -7.83 -5.75 -2.92
C HIS A 78 -9.14 -6.07 -2.15
N LEU A 79 -9.75 -5.08 -1.49
CA LEU A 79 -10.99 -5.20 -0.70
C LEU A 79 -12.22 -5.52 -1.57
N LYS A 80 -12.04 -5.67 -2.88
CA LYS A 80 -13.10 -6.07 -3.80
C LYS A 80 -13.31 -7.59 -3.83
N ASP A 81 -12.34 -8.39 -3.38
CA ASP A 81 -12.50 -9.85 -3.31
C ASP A 81 -13.01 -10.27 -1.92
N LYS A 82 -14.26 -10.72 -1.94
CA LYS A 82 -15.25 -10.80 -0.86
C LYS A 82 -14.94 -11.77 0.30
N ASP A 83 -13.72 -12.29 0.44
CA ASP A 83 -13.46 -13.49 1.26
C ASP A 83 -12.32 -13.36 2.29
N HIS A 84 -11.62 -12.22 2.41
CA HIS A 84 -10.41 -12.15 3.25
C HIS A 84 -10.53 -11.17 4.43
N GLY A 85 -11.41 -11.52 5.37
CA GLY A 85 -11.52 -10.83 6.68
C GLY A 85 -10.21 -10.82 7.49
N TRP A 86 -9.31 -11.76 7.23
CA TRP A 86 -7.98 -11.83 7.86
C TRP A 86 -7.07 -10.68 7.47
N ALA A 87 -7.04 -10.30 6.19
CA ALA A 87 -6.23 -9.18 5.74
C ALA A 87 -6.74 -7.90 6.42
N ASN A 88 -8.06 -7.65 6.39
CA ASN A 88 -8.68 -6.47 7.00
C ASN A 88 -8.36 -6.38 8.50
N THR A 89 -8.44 -7.52 9.19
CA THR A 89 -8.07 -7.62 10.61
C THR A 89 -6.60 -7.29 10.83
N PHE A 90 -5.70 -7.76 9.96
CA PHE A 90 -4.27 -7.48 10.04
C PHE A 90 -3.97 -5.98 9.84
N MET A 91 -4.64 -5.33 8.88
CA MET A 91 -4.47 -3.88 8.63
C MET A 91 -4.98 -3.04 9.78
N VAL A 92 -6.16 -3.36 10.31
CA VAL A 92 -6.71 -2.67 11.49
C VAL A 92 -5.80 -2.89 12.70
N SER A 93 -5.30 -4.11 12.91
CA SER A 93 -4.35 -4.39 13.99
C SER A 93 -3.04 -3.60 13.80
N GLY A 94 -2.53 -3.51 12.56
CA GLY A 94 -1.36 -2.71 12.22
C GLY A 94 -1.56 -1.24 12.54
N LEU A 95 -2.74 -0.67 12.24
CA LEU A 95 -3.06 0.72 12.58
C LEU A 95 -3.17 0.92 14.10
N VAL A 96 -3.82 -0.01 14.80
CA VAL A 96 -3.97 -0.01 16.27
C VAL A 96 -2.64 -0.18 16.98
N LEU A 97 -1.67 -0.90 16.42
CA LEU A 97 -0.32 -1.04 16.94
C LEU A 97 0.57 0.16 16.59
N SER A 98 0.46 0.70 15.38
CA SER A 98 1.32 1.77 14.89
C SER A 98 1.06 3.10 15.59
N ILE A 99 -0.21 3.47 15.82
CA ILE A 99 -0.57 4.72 16.49
C ILE A 99 0.05 4.85 17.90
N PRO A 100 -0.18 3.91 18.84
CA PRO A 100 0.41 4.00 20.18
C PRO A 100 1.93 3.88 20.14
N THR A 101 2.50 3.15 19.18
CA THR A 101 3.96 3.06 19.01
C THR A 101 4.55 4.41 18.62
N ILE A 102 3.96 5.12 17.65
CA ILE A 102 4.41 6.46 17.24
C ILE A 102 4.25 7.44 18.40
N VAL A 103 3.11 7.43 19.10
CA VAL A 103 2.88 8.29 20.27
C VAL A 103 3.90 8.00 21.37
N ALA A 104 4.19 6.73 21.67
CA ALA A 104 5.18 6.35 22.67
C ALA A 104 6.59 6.81 22.27
N LEU A 105 6.97 6.66 21.01
CA LEU A 105 8.27 7.13 20.51
C LEU A 105 8.40 8.66 20.59
N ILE A 106 7.35 9.41 20.23
CA ILE A 106 7.33 10.87 20.37
C ILE A 106 7.44 11.27 21.85
N LEU A 107 6.74 10.58 22.74
CA LEU A 107 6.81 10.84 24.18
C LEU A 107 8.19 10.52 24.75
N ILE A 108 8.77 9.36 24.44
CA ILE A 108 10.10 8.98 24.95
C ILE A 108 11.17 9.94 24.41
N ILE A 109 11.19 10.23 23.11
CA ILE A 109 12.17 11.15 22.53
C ILE A 109 11.94 12.58 23.04
N GLY A 110 10.68 13.00 23.19
CA GLY A 110 10.30 14.31 23.73
C GLY A 110 10.72 14.49 25.19
N VAL A 111 10.58 13.45 26.01
CA VAL A 111 11.05 13.45 27.41
C VAL A 111 12.57 13.45 27.52
N VAL A 112 13.29 12.83 26.59
CA VAL A 112 14.76 12.79 26.60
C VAL A 112 15.40 14.07 26.03
N LYS A 113 14.63 14.88 25.28
CA LYS A 113 15.13 16.11 24.63
C LYS A 113 14.90 17.39 25.46
N TYR A 114 14.36 17.29 26.67
CA TYR A 114 14.22 18.39 27.62
C TYR A 114 14.89 18.08 28.96
#